data_AF-A0A955GJ68-F1
#
_entry.id   AF-A0A955GJ68-F1
#
_cell.length_a   1.000
_cell.length_b   1.000
_cell.length_c   1.000
_cell.angle_alpha   90.00
_cell.angle_beta   90.00
_cell.angle_gamma   90.00
#
_symmetry.space_group_name_H-M   'P 1'
#
loop_
_entity.id
_entity.type
_entity.pdbx_description
1 polymer ?
#
loop_
_entity_poly.entity_id
_entity_poly.type
_entity_poly.pdbx_seq_one_letter_code
_entity_poly.pdbx_strand_id
1 'polypeptide(L)'
;NPLGVPSRMNIGQLLYAHLGMAAHALGIHVISPAINGVSNQKVRELLKEAGLPDDGKQQLYDGRTGVPFKERTTVGIMHIFKLNHMVNDKIHARSTGPYTMVTQQPLGGKAQNGGQRFGEMEVWALEAYGAANTLQEMLTLKSDDVFGRAKAYEAIIKSTDIVGPKVPESFNVLVKELQGLGLKVDLVDAETNHQIDAEDILEEHIEEMAEEKIEVEVPEDKNSSLDLTEEMVSEEFSEESEISDDNLEDPDDILYENDELIDESEEA
;
A
#
# COMPACT_ATOMS: atom_id res chain seq x y z
N ASN A 1 5.78 25.06 5.63
CA ASN A 1 7.19 25.19 6.05
C ASN A 1 7.84 26.32 5.25
N PRO A 2 8.42 27.35 5.88
CA PRO A 2 9.01 28.50 5.18
C PRO A 2 10.20 28.14 4.28
N LEU A 3 10.91 27.03 4.53
CA LEU A 3 12.08 26.62 3.74
C LEU A 3 11.75 26.26 2.28
N GLY A 4 10.52 25.82 2.02
CA GLY A 4 10.08 25.45 0.67
C GLY A 4 9.98 26.65 -0.28
N VAL A 5 9.80 27.86 0.26
CA VAL A 5 9.59 29.06 -0.54
C VAL A 5 10.85 29.53 -1.27
N PRO A 6 11.98 29.80 -0.58
CA PRO A 6 13.21 30.20 -1.24
C PRO A 6 13.80 29.07 -2.11
N SER A 7 13.63 27.81 -1.67
CA SER A 7 14.14 26.65 -2.42
C SER A 7 13.45 26.46 -3.77
N ARG A 8 12.15 26.74 -3.87
CA ARG A 8 11.36 26.57 -5.11
C ARG A 8 11.09 27.87 -5.86
N MET A 9 11.57 29.00 -5.35
CA MET A 9 11.37 30.34 -5.91
C MET A 9 9.89 30.71 -6.15
N ASN A 10 8.96 30.15 -5.39
CA ASN A 10 7.52 30.39 -5.54
C ASN A 10 7.05 31.64 -4.75
N ILE A 11 7.70 32.77 -4.99
CA ILE A 11 7.49 34.05 -4.28
C ILE A 11 6.04 34.54 -4.34
N GLY A 12 5.31 34.17 -5.40
CA GLY A 12 3.88 34.47 -5.56
C GLY A 12 3.03 34.00 -4.37
N GLN A 13 3.43 32.95 -3.64
CA GLN A 13 2.73 32.50 -2.43
C GLN A 13 2.76 33.57 -1.32
N LEU A 14 3.88 34.27 -1.15
CA LEU A 14 4.00 35.34 -0.16
C LEU A 14 3.16 36.56 -0.58
N LEU A 15 3.20 36.92 -1.85
CA LEU A 15 2.40 38.02 -2.39
C LEU A 15 0.90 37.73 -2.25
N TYR A 16 0.50 36.49 -2.52
CA TYR A 16 -0.88 36.03 -2.33
C TYR A 16 -1.30 36.12 -0.87
N ALA A 17 -0.46 35.64 0.07
CA ALA A 17 -0.76 35.70 1.49
C ALA A 17 -0.97 37.15 1.99
N HIS A 18 -0.10 38.08 1.57
CA HIS A 18 -0.22 39.49 1.93
C HIS A 18 -1.46 40.15 1.32
N LEU A 19 -1.70 39.92 0.02
CA LEU A 19 -2.84 40.49 -0.68
C LEU A 19 -4.16 39.93 -0.17
N GLY A 20 -4.24 38.62 0.08
CA GLY A 20 -5.41 37.96 0.65
C GLY A 20 -5.71 38.46 2.06
N MET A 21 -4.67 38.76 2.85
CA MET A 21 -4.84 39.35 4.18
C MET A 21 -5.40 40.79 4.11
N ALA A 22 -4.81 41.64 3.25
CA ALA A 22 -5.30 42.99 3.04
C ALA A 22 -6.74 43.02 2.50
N ALA A 23 -7.04 42.14 1.54
CA ALA A 23 -8.36 42.00 0.94
C ALA A 23 -9.42 41.61 1.98
N HIS A 24 -9.09 40.64 2.85
CA HIS A 24 -10.00 40.23 3.93
C HIS A 24 -10.25 41.34 4.95
N ALA A 25 -9.20 42.05 5.37
CA ALA A 25 -9.33 43.16 6.33
C ALA A 25 -10.13 44.34 5.78
N LEU A 26 -10.05 44.61 4.47
CA LEU A 26 -10.82 45.64 3.79
C LEU A 26 -12.21 45.17 3.34
N GLY A 27 -12.52 43.87 3.43
CA GLY A 27 -13.78 43.30 2.96
C GLY A 27 -13.96 43.35 1.44
N ILE A 28 -12.87 43.29 0.67
CA ILE A 28 -12.88 43.36 -0.80
C ILE A 28 -12.45 42.04 -1.44
N HIS A 29 -12.90 41.80 -2.66
CA HIS A 29 -12.36 40.75 -3.53
C HIS A 29 -11.39 41.35 -4.54
N VAL A 30 -10.23 40.71 -4.71
CA VAL A 30 -9.18 41.18 -5.62
C VAL A 30 -9.05 40.23 -6.79
N ILE A 31 -9.15 40.77 -8.00
CA ILE A 31 -8.85 40.07 -9.25
C ILE A 31 -7.50 40.56 -9.74
N SER A 32 -6.53 39.65 -9.87
CA SER A 32 -5.20 39.95 -10.40
C SER A 32 -4.97 39.16 -11.69
N PRO A 33 -4.84 39.82 -12.85
CA PRO A 33 -4.44 39.15 -14.09
C PRO A 33 -3.05 38.51 -13.97
N ALA A 34 -2.79 37.47 -14.78
CA ALA A 34 -1.54 36.72 -14.71
C ALA A 34 -0.29 37.51 -15.13
N ILE A 35 -0.38 38.35 -16.18
CA ILE A 35 0.77 39.02 -16.81
C ILE A 35 0.86 40.51 -16.43
N ASN A 36 -0.19 41.09 -15.84
CA ASN A 36 -0.19 42.47 -15.36
C ASN A 36 -0.97 42.57 -14.03
N GLY A 37 -0.44 41.86 -13.04
CA GLY A 37 -1.05 41.74 -11.72
C GLY A 37 -0.79 42.93 -10.79
N VAL A 38 -1.22 42.78 -9.55
CA VAL A 38 -1.03 43.82 -8.52
C VAL A 38 0.47 44.02 -8.23
N SER A 39 0.93 45.27 -8.29
CA SER A 39 2.33 45.62 -7.98
C SER A 39 2.63 45.50 -6.47
N ASN A 40 3.88 45.20 -6.12
CA ASN A 40 4.31 45.11 -4.71
C ASN A 40 4.05 46.40 -3.92
N GLN A 41 4.16 47.56 -4.57
CA GLN A 41 3.84 48.86 -3.96
C GLN A 41 2.36 48.93 -3.61
N LYS A 42 1.48 48.51 -4.52
CA LYS A 42 0.05 48.50 -4.27
C LYS A 42 -0.36 47.54 -3.17
N VAL A 43 0.26 46.35 -3.10
CA VAL A 43 0.06 45.43 -1.96
C VAL A 43 0.42 46.10 -0.63
N ARG A 44 1.54 46.82 -0.59
CA ARG A 44 1.98 47.54 0.61
C ARG A 44 1.02 48.67 1.00
N GLU A 45 0.49 49.41 0.04
CA GLU A 45 -0.53 50.43 0.27
C GLU A 45 -1.81 49.82 0.86
N LEU A 46 -2.29 48.72 0.28
CA LEU A 46 -3.49 48.03 0.75
C LEU A 46 -3.31 47.47 2.17
N LEU A 47 -2.12 46.96 2.51
CA LEU A 47 -1.80 46.55 3.88
C LEU A 47 -1.89 47.72 4.87
N LYS A 48 -1.36 48.90 4.50
CA LYS A 48 -1.45 50.09 5.35
C LYS A 48 -2.89 50.59 5.50
N GLU A 49 -3.64 50.60 4.41
CA GLU A 49 -5.07 50.97 4.40
C GLU A 49 -5.89 50.04 5.30
N ALA A 50 -5.54 48.75 5.30
CA ALA A 50 -6.10 47.73 6.20
C ALA A 50 -5.65 47.85 7.67
N GLY A 51 -4.77 48.80 8.01
CA GLY A 51 -4.20 48.93 9.36
C GLY A 51 -3.18 47.84 9.72
N LEU A 52 -2.63 47.13 8.72
CA LEU A 52 -1.65 46.07 8.88
C LEU A 52 -0.21 46.56 8.62
N PRO A 53 0.80 45.87 9.17
CA PRO A 53 2.19 46.16 8.88
C PRO A 53 2.55 46.01 7.40
N ASP A 54 3.40 46.90 6.92
CA ASP A 54 3.77 47.03 5.50
C ASP A 54 4.73 45.92 5.01
N ASP A 55 5.31 45.18 5.95
CA ASP A 55 6.12 43.98 5.75
C ASP A 55 5.29 42.68 5.78
N GLY A 56 3.98 42.75 6.04
CA GLY A 56 3.07 41.60 6.11
C GLY A 56 3.35 40.64 7.28
N LYS A 57 4.18 41.07 8.25
CA LYS A 57 4.55 40.27 9.42
C LYS A 57 3.76 40.69 10.65
N GLN A 58 3.46 39.76 11.54
CA GLN A 58 2.79 40.01 12.81
C GLN A 58 3.52 39.35 13.96
N GLN A 59 3.34 39.92 15.15
CA GLN A 59 3.84 39.32 16.38
C GLN A 59 2.91 38.18 16.79
N LEU A 60 3.39 36.95 16.68
CA LEU A 60 2.68 35.77 17.18
C LEU A 60 3.06 35.49 18.63
N TYR A 61 2.15 34.84 19.35
CA TYR A 61 2.34 34.37 20.72
C TYR A 61 2.15 32.86 20.75
N ASP A 62 2.95 32.17 21.56
CA ASP A 62 2.77 30.75 21.77
C ASP A 62 1.48 30.49 22.55
N GLY A 63 0.53 29.75 21.94
CA GLY A 63 -0.75 29.43 22.57
C GLY A 63 -0.65 28.54 23.81
N ARG A 64 0.50 27.89 24.06
CA ARG A 64 0.72 27.07 25.27
C ARG A 64 1.29 27.87 26.43
N THR A 65 2.22 28.79 26.18
CA THR A 65 2.97 29.51 27.22
C THR A 65 2.58 30.98 27.35
N GLY A 66 1.97 31.58 26.32
CA GLY A 66 1.63 33.00 26.26
C GLY A 66 2.80 33.94 25.95
N VAL A 67 4.00 33.41 25.74
CA VAL A 67 5.20 34.21 25.45
C VAL A 67 5.26 34.57 23.96
N PRO A 68 5.64 35.81 23.58
CA PRO A 68 5.82 36.18 22.18
C PRO A 68 6.96 35.39 21.52
N PHE A 69 6.78 34.99 20.27
CA PHE A 69 7.89 34.47 19.47
C PHE A 69 8.95 35.54 19.23
N LYS A 70 10.23 35.14 19.15
CA LYS A 70 11.36 36.08 19.01
C LYS A 70 11.30 36.94 17.74
N GLU A 71 10.87 36.34 16.63
CA GLU A 71 10.79 37.00 15.33
C GLU A 71 9.32 37.21 14.92
N ARG A 72 9.06 38.30 14.19
CA ARG A 72 7.74 38.55 13.59
C ARG A 72 7.53 37.59 12.42
N THR A 73 6.36 36.97 12.37
CA THR A 73 6.03 35.91 11.42
C THR A 73 5.08 36.43 10.34
N THR A 74 5.30 36.03 9.08
CA THR A 74 4.35 36.32 8.00
C THR A 74 3.07 35.52 8.22
N VAL A 75 1.95 36.23 8.32
CA VAL A 75 0.61 35.65 8.45
C VAL A 75 -0.21 36.18 7.30
N GLY A 76 -1.03 35.33 6.69
CA GLY A 76 -1.91 35.76 5.62
C GLY A 76 -2.94 34.72 5.25
N ILE A 77 -3.80 35.08 4.31
CA ILE A 77 -4.90 34.22 3.87
C ILE A 77 -4.53 33.67 2.50
N MET A 78 -4.42 32.34 2.44
CA MET A 78 -4.11 31.61 1.22
C MET A 78 -5.28 30.74 0.82
N HIS A 79 -5.54 30.66 -0.49
CA HIS A 79 -6.45 29.67 -1.02
C HIS A 79 -5.74 28.33 -1.12
N ILE A 80 -6.25 27.32 -0.41
CA ILE A 80 -5.68 25.99 -0.35
C ILE A 80 -6.68 25.02 -0.97
N PHE A 81 -6.22 24.20 -1.92
CA PHE A 81 -7.01 23.14 -2.50
C PHE A 81 -6.82 21.82 -1.74
N LYS A 82 -7.92 21.09 -1.55
CA LYS A 82 -7.89 19.68 -1.13
C LYS A 82 -7.85 18.82 -2.39
N LEU A 83 -6.79 18.02 -2.55
CA LEU A 83 -6.68 17.05 -3.64
C LEU A 83 -7.42 15.75 -3.27
N ASN A 84 -7.79 14.96 -4.27
CA ASN A 84 -8.46 13.66 -4.11
C ASN A 84 -7.54 12.54 -3.58
N HIS A 85 -6.30 12.84 -3.20
CA HIS A 85 -5.35 11.87 -2.68
C HIS A 85 -5.56 11.59 -1.19
N MET A 86 -6.67 10.93 -0.86
CA MET A 86 -7.01 10.60 0.53
C MET A 86 -6.18 9.42 1.05
N VAL A 87 -5.84 9.45 2.33
CA VAL A 87 -5.10 8.36 3.00
C VAL A 87 -5.97 7.10 3.09
N ASN A 88 -7.28 7.28 3.24
CA ASN A 88 -8.24 6.18 3.33
C ASN A 88 -8.17 5.23 2.11
N ASP A 89 -7.92 5.81 0.93
CA ASP A 89 -7.83 5.03 -0.30
C ASP A 89 -6.49 4.30 -0.42
N LYS A 90 -5.46 4.77 0.28
CA LYS A 90 -4.08 4.27 0.20
C LYS A 90 -3.72 3.25 1.27
N ILE A 91 -4.43 3.24 2.41
CA ILE A 91 -4.15 2.26 3.46
C ILE A 91 -4.57 0.86 2.97
N HIS A 92 -3.65 -0.09 3.09
CA HIS A 92 -3.85 -1.49 2.74
C HIS A 92 -2.85 -2.33 3.54
N ALA A 93 -3.31 -3.43 4.11
CA ALA A 93 -2.49 -4.40 4.82
C ALA A 93 -3.01 -5.79 4.49
N ARG A 94 -2.09 -6.75 4.40
CA ARG A 94 -2.40 -8.15 4.12
C ARG A 94 -1.62 -9.02 5.10
N SER A 95 -2.30 -9.99 5.70
CA SER A 95 -1.70 -11.10 6.44
C SER A 95 -1.64 -12.34 5.53
N THR A 96 -2.78 -12.96 5.30
CA THR A 96 -3.04 -14.05 4.36
C THR A 96 -4.11 -13.59 3.37
N GLY A 97 -4.31 -14.32 2.27
CA GLY A 97 -5.29 -13.97 1.25
C GLY A 97 -5.12 -14.83 0.00
N PRO A 98 -5.79 -14.52 -1.12
CA PRO A 98 -5.78 -15.38 -2.30
C PRO A 98 -4.41 -15.43 -3.00
N TYR A 99 -4.15 -16.58 -3.63
CA TYR A 99 -2.91 -16.91 -4.35
C TYR A 99 -3.22 -17.24 -5.82
N THR A 100 -2.23 -17.10 -6.68
CA THR A 100 -2.31 -17.50 -8.09
C THR A 100 -2.35 -19.02 -8.23
N MET A 101 -3.17 -19.54 -9.14
CA MET A 101 -3.27 -21.00 -9.36
C MET A 101 -1.97 -21.62 -9.89
N VAL A 102 -1.23 -20.89 -10.75
CA VAL A 102 -0.05 -21.42 -11.44
C VAL A 102 1.19 -21.35 -10.55
N THR A 103 1.50 -20.16 -10.03
CA THR A 103 2.75 -19.93 -9.30
C THR A 103 2.60 -19.96 -7.78
N GLN A 104 1.37 -20.11 -7.27
CA GLN A 104 1.07 -20.10 -5.83
C GLN A 104 1.58 -18.83 -5.10
N GLN A 105 1.72 -17.72 -5.83
CA GLN A 105 2.16 -16.42 -5.31
C GLN A 105 0.98 -15.54 -4.92
N PRO A 106 1.14 -14.64 -3.93
CA PRO A 106 0.12 -13.68 -3.55
C PRO A 106 -0.41 -12.88 -4.76
N LEU A 107 -1.74 -12.75 -4.91
CA LEU A 107 -2.30 -11.87 -5.94
C LEU A 107 -1.89 -10.41 -5.75
N GLY A 108 -1.96 -9.60 -6.82
CA GLY A 108 -1.58 -8.19 -6.79
C GLY A 108 -2.78 -7.25 -6.63
N GLY A 109 -2.55 -6.09 -6.02
CA GLY A 109 -3.53 -4.99 -5.98
C GLY A 109 -4.49 -5.01 -4.79
N LYS A 110 -4.87 -3.83 -4.32
CA LYS A 110 -5.73 -3.65 -3.13
C LYS A 110 -7.11 -4.29 -3.29
N ALA A 111 -7.70 -4.23 -4.50
CA ALA A 111 -9.05 -4.75 -4.76
C ALA A 111 -9.16 -6.27 -4.58
N GLN A 112 -8.06 -7.01 -4.78
CA GLN A 112 -8.02 -8.47 -4.67
C GLN A 112 -7.44 -8.95 -3.34
N ASN A 113 -7.39 -8.08 -2.33
CA ASN A 113 -6.62 -8.32 -1.10
C ASN A 113 -5.17 -8.76 -1.39
N GLY A 114 -4.58 -8.14 -2.42
CA GLY A 114 -3.28 -8.48 -2.95
C GLY A 114 -2.12 -8.11 -2.04
N GLY A 115 -1.01 -8.82 -2.20
CA GLY A 115 0.24 -8.58 -1.51
C GLY A 115 1.04 -7.45 -2.17
N GLN A 116 2.09 -7.01 -1.49
CA GLN A 116 3.05 -6.08 -2.06
C GLN A 116 4.11 -6.84 -2.84
N ARG A 117 4.52 -6.28 -3.98
CA ARG A 117 5.61 -6.85 -4.77
C ARG A 117 6.94 -6.54 -4.06
N PHE A 118 7.64 -7.58 -3.64
CA PHE A 118 9.05 -7.51 -3.27
C PHE A 118 9.88 -7.77 -4.53
N GLY A 119 10.49 -6.73 -5.08
CA GLY A 119 11.14 -6.77 -6.39
C GLY A 119 12.65 -7.01 -6.32
N GLU A 120 13.27 -7.04 -7.50
CA GLU A 120 14.71 -7.24 -7.67
C GLU A 120 15.55 -6.18 -6.93
N MET A 121 15.11 -4.92 -6.96
CA MET A 121 15.83 -3.84 -6.25
C MET A 121 15.79 -4.01 -4.73
N GLU A 122 14.69 -4.53 -4.19
CA GLU A 122 14.57 -4.83 -2.76
C GLU A 122 15.39 -6.07 -2.36
N VAL A 123 15.47 -7.08 -3.23
CA VAL A 123 16.37 -8.24 -3.06
C VAL A 123 17.81 -7.78 -2.97
N TRP A 124 18.29 -6.97 -3.91
CA TRP A 124 19.65 -6.42 -3.89
C TRP A 124 19.96 -5.64 -2.62
N ALA A 125 18.96 -4.92 -2.09
CA ALA A 125 19.12 -4.21 -0.83
C ALA A 125 19.38 -5.18 0.32
N LEU A 126 18.61 -6.26 0.46
CA LEU A 126 18.82 -7.27 1.50
C LEU A 126 20.14 -8.03 1.34
N GLU A 127 20.53 -8.35 0.11
CA GLU A 127 21.83 -8.95 -0.20
C GLU A 127 22.99 -8.05 0.22
N ALA A 128 22.90 -6.75 -0.09
CA ALA A 128 23.91 -5.77 0.30
C ALA A 128 24.03 -5.59 1.82
N TYR A 129 22.91 -5.74 2.56
CA TYR A 129 22.93 -5.80 4.02
C TYR A 129 23.49 -7.13 4.57
N GLY A 130 23.55 -8.19 3.76
CA GLY A 130 23.91 -9.53 4.21
C GLY A 130 22.80 -10.23 4.99
N ALA A 131 21.54 -9.83 4.80
CA ALA A 131 20.39 -10.35 5.54
C ALA A 131 19.86 -11.66 4.93
N ALA A 132 20.69 -12.71 4.94
CA ALA A 132 20.41 -13.98 4.28
C ALA A 132 19.12 -14.66 4.77
N ASN A 133 18.90 -14.76 6.09
CA ASN A 133 17.69 -15.38 6.65
C ASN A 133 16.41 -14.61 6.30
N THR A 134 16.46 -13.27 6.34
CA THR A 134 15.32 -12.43 5.97
C THR A 134 14.99 -12.57 4.50
N LEU A 135 16.02 -12.60 3.64
CA LEU A 135 15.83 -12.79 2.21
C LEU A 135 15.25 -14.17 1.92
N GLN A 136 15.76 -15.22 2.56
CA GLN A 136 15.26 -16.59 2.41
C GLN A 136 13.77 -16.67 2.78
N GLU A 137 13.38 -16.12 3.93
CA GLU A 137 11.98 -16.07 4.39
C GLU A 137 11.06 -15.32 3.41
N MET A 138 11.52 -14.18 2.87
CA MET A 138 10.76 -13.38 1.91
C MET A 138 10.54 -14.11 0.57
N LEU A 139 11.53 -14.90 0.12
CA LEU A 139 11.47 -15.63 -1.15
C LEU A 139 10.75 -16.97 -1.07
N THR A 140 10.52 -17.51 0.14
CA THR A 140 9.96 -18.86 0.35
C THR A 140 8.67 -18.80 1.18
N LEU A 141 8.79 -18.83 2.51
CA LEU A 141 7.68 -18.93 3.47
C LEU A 141 6.60 -17.85 3.31
N LYS A 142 6.98 -16.64 2.88
CA LYS A 142 6.04 -15.52 2.66
C LYS A 142 5.49 -15.43 1.23
N SER A 143 5.91 -16.30 0.33
CA SER A 143 5.56 -16.28 -1.10
C SER A 143 4.85 -17.59 -1.47
N ASP A 144 5.55 -18.49 -2.14
CA ASP A 144 5.06 -19.61 -2.95
C ASP A 144 5.51 -20.98 -2.42
N ASP A 145 6.15 -21.05 -1.26
CA ASP A 145 6.29 -22.31 -0.51
C ASP A 145 4.96 -22.64 0.16
N VAL A 146 4.10 -23.39 -0.55
CA VAL A 146 2.74 -23.75 -0.10
C VAL A 146 2.77 -24.44 1.26
N PHE A 147 3.70 -25.39 1.43
CA PHE A 147 3.84 -26.19 2.64
C PHE A 147 4.47 -25.40 3.78
N GLY A 148 5.62 -24.76 3.50
CA GLY A 148 6.34 -23.96 4.48
C GLY A 148 5.49 -22.82 5.03
N ARG A 149 4.63 -22.21 4.20
CA ARG A 149 3.70 -21.16 4.64
C ARG A 149 2.66 -21.68 5.63
N ALA A 150 2.03 -22.83 5.36
CA ALA A 150 1.03 -23.42 6.26
C ALA A 150 1.65 -23.79 7.61
N LYS A 151 2.81 -24.45 7.59
CA LYS A 151 3.56 -24.80 8.81
C LYS A 151 4.07 -23.59 9.57
N ALA A 152 4.55 -22.56 8.88
CA ALA A 152 4.99 -21.32 9.52
C ALA A 152 3.80 -20.64 10.23
N TYR A 153 2.62 -20.64 9.61
CA TYR A 153 1.40 -20.11 10.23
C TYR A 153 1.02 -20.89 11.49
N GLU A 154 1.02 -22.22 11.42
CA GLU A 154 0.76 -23.10 12.56
C GLU A 154 1.78 -22.92 13.69
N ALA A 155 3.08 -22.87 13.35
CA ALA A 155 4.16 -22.67 14.31
C ALA A 155 4.04 -21.32 15.04
N ILE A 156 3.63 -20.25 14.34
CA ILE A 156 3.37 -18.94 14.95
C ILE A 156 2.21 -19.02 15.95
N ILE A 157 1.12 -19.72 15.61
CA ILE A 157 -0.03 -19.88 16.52
C ILE A 157 0.36 -20.71 17.74
N LYS A 158 1.06 -21.84 17.53
CA LYS A 158 1.48 -22.76 18.58
C LYS A 158 2.72 -22.28 19.36
N SER A 159 3.32 -21.16 18.95
CA SER A 159 4.58 -20.64 19.50
C SER A 159 5.72 -21.65 19.50
N THR A 160 5.81 -22.46 18.44
CA THR A 160 6.90 -23.41 18.20
C THR A 160 7.91 -22.85 17.19
N ASP A 161 9.08 -23.47 17.10
CA ASP A 161 10.10 -23.06 16.14
C ASP A 161 9.61 -23.28 14.70
N ILE A 162 9.91 -22.31 13.83
CA ILE A 162 9.58 -22.38 12.40
C ILE A 162 10.59 -23.31 11.74
N VAL A 163 10.10 -24.36 11.07
CA VAL A 163 10.92 -25.29 10.29
C VAL A 163 11.41 -24.61 9.00
N GLY A 164 12.61 -24.96 8.55
CA GLY A 164 13.26 -24.34 7.40
C GLY A 164 12.45 -24.46 6.10
N PRO A 165 12.59 -23.49 5.17
CA PRO A 165 11.82 -23.46 3.94
C PRO A 165 12.26 -24.52 2.93
N LYS A 166 11.33 -24.90 2.07
CA LYS A 166 11.56 -25.82 0.95
C LYS A 166 11.77 -25.05 -0.36
N VAL A 167 11.83 -25.78 -1.48
CA VAL A 167 12.02 -25.20 -2.82
C VAL A 167 10.74 -24.44 -3.22
N PRO A 168 10.83 -23.19 -3.72
CA PRO A 168 9.66 -22.42 -4.17
C PRO A 168 8.94 -23.07 -5.37
N GLU A 169 7.62 -22.96 -5.41
CA GLU A 169 6.82 -23.53 -6.50
C GLU A 169 7.12 -22.87 -7.87
N SER A 170 7.47 -21.58 -7.88
CA SER A 170 7.91 -20.90 -9.11
C SER A 170 9.14 -21.54 -9.76
N PHE A 171 10.02 -22.18 -8.99
CA PHE A 171 11.15 -22.92 -9.53
C PHE A 171 10.70 -24.22 -10.20
N ASN A 172 9.74 -24.93 -9.61
CA ASN A 172 9.14 -26.14 -10.21
C ASN A 172 8.45 -25.80 -11.54
N VAL A 173 7.68 -24.71 -11.57
CA VAL A 173 7.05 -24.20 -12.80
C VAL A 173 8.10 -23.92 -13.88
N LEU A 174 9.21 -23.27 -13.53
CA LEU A 174 10.31 -23.01 -14.47
C LEU A 174 10.89 -24.31 -15.06
N VAL A 175 11.12 -25.34 -14.23
CA VAL A 175 11.62 -26.64 -14.70
C VAL A 175 10.64 -27.27 -15.68
N LYS A 176 9.34 -27.26 -15.38
CA LYS A 176 8.29 -27.78 -16.27
C LYS A 176 8.18 -27.00 -17.58
N GLU A 177 8.34 -25.67 -17.55
CA GLU A 177 8.36 -24.86 -18.76
C GLU A 177 9.56 -25.21 -19.67
N LEU A 178 10.74 -25.42 -19.10
CA LEU A 178 11.92 -25.85 -19.85
C LEU A 178 11.74 -27.27 -20.44
N GLN A 179 11.18 -28.19 -19.66
CA GLN A 179 10.85 -29.55 -20.13
C GLN A 179 9.79 -29.53 -21.24
N GLY A 180 8.81 -28.61 -21.18
CA GLY A 180 7.81 -28.39 -22.21
C GLY A 180 8.39 -27.95 -23.56
N LEU A 181 9.58 -27.33 -23.57
CA LEU A 181 10.33 -27.00 -24.79
C LEU A 181 11.11 -28.20 -25.35
N GLY A 182 11.08 -29.36 -24.69
CA GLY A 182 11.85 -30.55 -25.04
C GLY A 182 13.29 -30.53 -24.51
N LEU A 183 13.60 -29.66 -23.54
CA LEU A 183 14.90 -29.67 -22.86
C LEU A 183 14.88 -30.68 -21.72
N LYS A 184 15.90 -31.54 -21.64
CA LYS A 184 16.07 -32.42 -20.48
C LYS A 184 16.73 -31.61 -19.35
N VAL A 185 15.96 -31.31 -18.31
CA VAL A 185 16.42 -30.64 -17.09
C VAL A 185 16.23 -31.61 -15.94
N ASP A 186 17.35 -32.06 -15.38
CA ASP A 186 17.41 -32.96 -14.22
C ASP A 186 18.13 -32.22 -13.09
N LEU A 187 17.67 -32.36 -11.84
CA LEU A 187 18.40 -31.87 -10.69
C LEU A 187 19.44 -32.92 -10.32
N VAL A 188 20.66 -32.48 -9.99
CA VAL A 188 21.74 -33.38 -9.60
C VAL A 188 22.29 -32.90 -8.27
N ASP A 189 22.32 -33.79 -7.28
CA ASP A 189 22.99 -33.50 -6.03
C ASP A 189 24.50 -33.43 -6.25
N ALA A 190 25.11 -32.35 -5.77
CA ALA A 190 26.51 -32.05 -5.93
C ALA A 190 27.43 -33.09 -5.24
N GLU A 191 26.96 -33.75 -4.17
CA GLU A 191 27.79 -34.68 -3.40
C GLU A 191 27.65 -36.13 -3.86
N THR A 192 26.41 -36.57 -4.14
CA THR A 192 26.12 -37.96 -4.50
C THR A 192 26.08 -38.21 -6.00
N ASN A 193 26.05 -37.15 -6.82
CA ASN A 193 25.90 -37.19 -8.27
C ASN A 193 24.69 -38.04 -8.71
N HIS A 194 23.73 -38.24 -7.80
CA HIS A 194 22.45 -38.87 -8.06
C HIS A 194 21.54 -37.85 -8.75
N GLN A 195 20.83 -38.33 -9.77
CA GLN A 195 19.76 -37.58 -10.39
C GLN A 195 18.60 -37.58 -9.40
N ILE A 196 18.18 -36.38 -9.03
CA ILE A 196 16.97 -36.15 -8.28
C ILE A 196 15.94 -35.70 -9.33
N ASP A 197 14.89 -36.48 -9.53
CA ASP A 197 13.78 -35.99 -10.33
C ASP A 197 13.05 -34.90 -9.53
N ALA A 198 12.69 -33.80 -10.19
CA ALA A 198 11.89 -32.76 -9.54
C ALA A 198 10.51 -33.30 -9.13
N GLU A 199 10.04 -34.36 -9.82
CA GLU A 199 8.83 -35.10 -9.44
C GLU A 199 9.04 -35.93 -8.17
N ASP A 200 10.19 -36.57 -7.99
CA ASP A 200 10.50 -37.34 -6.77
C ASP A 200 10.58 -36.44 -5.53
N ILE A 201 11.08 -35.19 -5.67
CA ILE A 201 11.04 -34.20 -4.59
C ILE A 201 9.60 -33.86 -4.23
N LEU A 202 8.74 -33.62 -5.23
CA LEU A 202 7.32 -33.33 -5.01
C LEU A 202 6.59 -34.51 -4.35
N GLU A 203 6.88 -35.75 -4.77
CA GLU A 203 6.32 -36.98 -4.19
C GLU A 203 6.83 -37.23 -2.76
N GLU A 204 8.13 -37.11 -2.49
CA GLU A 204 8.69 -37.15 -1.13
C GLU A 204 8.08 -36.04 -0.25
N HIS A 205 7.79 -34.85 -0.82
CA HIS A 205 7.11 -33.80 -0.08
C HIS A 205 5.69 -34.20 0.29
N ILE A 206 4.96 -34.89 -0.59
CA ILE A 206 3.61 -35.41 -0.32
C ILE A 206 3.64 -36.56 0.71
N GLU A 207 4.69 -37.39 0.70
CA GLU A 207 4.86 -38.46 1.69
C GLU A 207 5.27 -37.92 3.07
N GLU A 208 6.21 -36.96 3.14
CA GLU A 208 6.53 -36.22 4.37
C GLU A 208 5.32 -35.44 4.91
N MET A 209 4.43 -34.95 4.03
CA MET A 209 3.16 -34.32 4.40
C MET A 209 2.23 -35.27 5.17
N ALA A 210 2.26 -36.57 4.86
CA ALA A 210 1.43 -37.58 5.53
C ALA A 210 2.06 -38.08 6.85
N GLU A 211 3.39 -38.09 6.94
CA GLU A 211 4.13 -38.62 8.09
C GLU A 211 4.41 -37.57 9.18
N GLU A 212 4.61 -36.29 8.84
CA GLU A 212 4.80 -35.20 9.80
C GLU A 212 3.47 -34.64 10.36
N LYS A 213 2.51 -35.50 10.71
CA LYS A 213 1.52 -35.13 11.74
C LYS A 213 2.27 -35.02 13.05
N ILE A 214 2.73 -33.81 13.36
CA ILE A 214 3.41 -33.55 14.62
C ILE A 214 2.39 -33.78 15.74
N GLU A 215 2.43 -34.94 16.40
CA GLU A 215 1.82 -35.14 17.71
C GLU A 215 2.61 -34.29 18.71
N VAL A 216 2.29 -32.99 18.77
CA VAL A 216 2.72 -32.14 19.88
C VAL A 216 1.62 -32.21 20.94
N GLU A 217 1.97 -32.68 22.14
CA GLU A 217 1.11 -32.52 23.31
C GLU A 217 0.78 -31.03 23.50
N VAL A 218 -0.46 -30.67 23.17
CA VAL A 218 -1.04 -29.36 23.46
C VAL A 218 -0.94 -29.14 24.97
N PRO A 219 -0.30 -28.08 25.48
CA PRO A 219 -0.45 -27.72 26.89
C PRO A 219 -1.94 -27.46 27.11
N GLU A 220 -2.60 -28.27 27.94
CA GLU A 220 -4.02 -28.10 28.25
C GLU A 220 -4.28 -26.73 28.86
N ASP A 221 -4.62 -25.74 28.03
CA ASP A 221 -5.34 -24.56 28.45
C ASP A 221 -6.83 -24.74 28.16
N LYS A 222 -7.61 -24.64 29.23
CA LYS A 222 -9.06 -24.82 29.24
C LYS A 222 -9.72 -23.73 28.38
N ASN A 223 -10.23 -24.16 27.23
CA ASN A 223 -11.21 -23.53 26.33
C ASN A 223 -10.67 -23.15 24.94
N SER A 224 -10.62 -24.13 24.03
CA SER A 224 -11.28 -24.03 22.71
C SER A 224 -11.27 -25.40 22.04
N SER A 225 -12.40 -26.08 22.03
CA SER A 225 -12.61 -27.29 21.22
C SER A 225 -12.92 -26.88 19.77
N LEU A 226 -11.91 -26.42 19.05
CA LEU A 226 -11.91 -26.35 17.59
C LEU A 226 -10.71 -27.16 17.11
N ASP A 227 -10.96 -28.46 16.98
CA ASP A 227 -10.06 -29.38 16.30
C ASP A 227 -10.35 -29.19 14.80
N LEU A 228 -9.54 -28.35 14.15
CA LEU A 228 -9.65 -28.09 12.71
C LEU A 228 -9.00 -29.28 11.98
N THR A 229 -9.81 -30.27 11.62
CA THR A 229 -9.39 -31.35 10.73
C THR A 229 -9.15 -30.81 9.32
N GLU A 230 -8.29 -31.48 8.54
CA GLU A 230 -7.93 -31.12 7.15
C GLU A 230 -9.15 -30.91 6.23
N GLU A 231 -10.28 -31.58 6.52
CA GLU A 231 -11.55 -31.36 5.83
C GLU A 231 -12.06 -29.91 5.99
N MET A 232 -12.00 -29.32 7.20
CA MET A 232 -12.49 -27.97 7.45
C MET A 232 -11.63 -26.90 6.76
N VAL A 233 -10.31 -27.10 6.68
CA VAL A 233 -9.40 -26.17 5.98
C VAL A 233 -9.62 -26.24 4.47
N SER A 234 -9.91 -27.43 3.94
CA SER A 234 -10.24 -27.60 2.53
C SER A 234 -11.61 -27.02 2.15
N GLU A 235 -12.61 -27.16 3.03
CA GLU A 235 -13.95 -26.60 2.84
C GLU A 235 -13.93 -25.07 2.94
N GLU A 236 -13.25 -24.49 3.94
CA GLU A 236 -13.13 -23.04 4.11
C GLU A 236 -12.36 -22.36 2.96
N PHE A 237 -11.36 -23.06 2.37
CA PHE A 237 -10.68 -22.58 1.15
C PHE A 237 -11.50 -22.77 -0.13
N SER A 238 -12.39 -23.77 -0.18
CA SER A 238 -13.27 -23.99 -1.34
C SER A 238 -14.42 -23.00 -1.37
N GLU A 239 -15.00 -22.65 -0.20
CA GLU A 239 -16.10 -21.68 -0.09
C GLU A 239 -15.65 -20.25 -0.39
N GLU A 240 -14.39 -19.87 -0.08
CA GLU A 240 -13.84 -18.56 -0.49
C GLU A 240 -13.53 -18.47 -2.00
N SER A 241 -13.48 -19.59 -2.71
CA SER A 241 -13.22 -19.64 -4.16
C SER A 241 -14.48 -19.53 -5.02
N GLU A 242 -15.68 -19.69 -4.43
CA GLU A 242 -16.97 -19.49 -5.09
C GLU A 242 -17.53 -18.08 -4.84
N ILE A 243 -16.80 -17.05 -5.25
CA ILE A 243 -17.44 -15.76 -5.55
C ILE A 243 -17.76 -15.77 -7.04
N SER A 244 -19.01 -16.13 -7.35
CA SER A 244 -19.59 -15.98 -8.69
C SER A 244 -19.47 -14.53 -9.17
N ASP A 245 -18.95 -14.37 -10.39
CA ASP A 245 -18.66 -13.13 -11.13
C ASP A 245 -19.92 -12.33 -11.54
N ASP A 246 -21.05 -12.47 -10.83
CA ASP A 246 -22.39 -12.10 -11.34
C ASP A 246 -23.13 -11.00 -10.56
N ASN A 247 -22.48 -10.23 -9.67
CA ASN A 247 -23.12 -9.05 -9.05
C ASN A 247 -22.14 -7.91 -8.73
N LEU A 248 -21.39 -7.45 -9.74
CA LEU A 248 -20.76 -6.13 -9.71
C LEU A 248 -21.73 -5.10 -10.29
N GLU A 249 -22.71 -4.67 -9.49
CA GLU A 249 -23.31 -3.34 -9.71
C GLU A 249 -22.38 -2.31 -9.05
N ASP A 250 -21.69 -1.54 -9.89
CA ASP A 250 -20.84 -0.43 -9.50
C ASP A 250 -21.73 0.65 -8.82
N PRO A 251 -21.41 1.13 -7.60
CA PRO A 251 -22.19 2.18 -6.94
C PRO A 251 -22.17 3.53 -7.69
N ASP A 252 -21.31 3.67 -8.71
CA ASP A 252 -21.17 4.86 -9.52
C ASP A 252 -22.09 4.90 -10.76
N ASP A 253 -22.80 3.81 -11.10
CA ASP A 253 -23.72 3.76 -12.26
C ASP A 253 -25.17 4.20 -11.94
N ILE A 254 -25.49 4.54 -10.69
CA ILE A 254 -26.85 4.97 -10.28
C ILE A 254 -27.09 6.49 -10.44
N LEU A 255 -26.14 7.26 -10.97
CA LEU A 255 -26.24 8.73 -11.06
C LEU A 255 -26.59 9.30 -12.44
N TYR A 256 -26.99 8.49 -13.42
CA TYR A 256 -27.40 8.97 -14.75
C TYR A 256 -28.76 8.48 -15.25
N GLU A 257 -29.66 8.09 -14.36
CA GLU A 257 -31.08 7.91 -14.69
C GLU A 257 -31.93 8.90 -13.88
N ASN A 258 -32.04 10.14 -14.38
CA ASN A 258 -33.20 11.04 -14.19
C ASN A 258 -32.95 12.43 -14.83
N ASP A 259 -32.56 12.47 -16.10
CA ASP A 259 -32.79 13.66 -16.95
C ASP A 259 -33.71 13.24 -18.11
N GLU A 260 -34.97 12.96 -17.75
CA GLU A 260 -36.07 13.03 -18.72
C GLU A 260 -36.20 14.49 -19.19
N LEU A 261 -35.75 14.71 -20.43
CA LEU A 261 -36.34 15.58 -21.45
C LEU A 261 -37.52 16.45 -20.96
N ILE A 262 -37.23 17.68 -20.52
CA ILE A 262 -38.19 18.78 -20.61
C ILE A 262 -38.01 19.43 -21.98
N ASP A 263 -38.90 19.05 -22.89
CA ASP A 263 -39.17 19.72 -24.15
C ASP A 263 -39.84 21.08 -23.85
N GLU A 264 -39.07 22.17 -23.92
CA GLU A 264 -39.63 23.51 -24.09
C GLU A 264 -39.43 23.95 -25.54
N SER A 265 -40.34 23.47 -26.39
CA SER A 265 -40.72 24.15 -27.62
C SER A 265 -42.16 24.65 -27.51
N GLU A 266 -42.33 25.88 -27.01
CA GLU A 266 -43.49 26.69 -27.40
C GLU A 266 -43.04 28.12 -27.76
N GLU A 267 -43.19 28.41 -29.05
CA GLU A 267 -43.36 29.75 -29.60
C GLU A 267 -44.63 30.39 -29.01
N ALA A 268 -44.50 31.60 -28.45
CA ALA A 268 -45.47 32.71 -28.52
C ALA A 268 -44.86 33.99 -27.93
#